data_AF-A0AAU8MN59-F1
#
_entry.id   AF-A0AAU8MN59-F1
#
_cell.length_a   1.000
_cell.length_b   1.000
_cell.length_c   1.000
_cell.angle_alpha   90.00
_cell.angle_beta   90.00
_cell.angle_gamma   90.00
#
_symmetry.space_group_name_H-M   'P 1'
#
loop_
_entity.id
_entity.type
_entity.pdbx_description
1 polymer ?
#
loop_
_entity_poly.entity_id
_entity_poly.type
_entity_poly.pdbx_seq_one_letter_code
_entity_poly.pdbx_strand_id
1 'polypeptide(L)'
;MPIAHELQLKIDALEDEKLRARILEVLTGPGKKRVSDEEIYESIVSDYKAAKEEQARQRQWRDEEVADFAKYFQKNHPESYSEFVRQENEFREIEPELAWDTRRIINEWMPNLATGDRTELFSKFRRHARSSPA
;
A
#
# COMPACT_ATOMS: atom_id res chain seq x y z
N MET A 1 -27.85 -15.57 0.01
CA MET A 1 -28.44 -15.71 1.36
C MET A 1 -28.40 -14.34 2.02
N PRO A 2 -29.46 -13.91 2.74
CA PRO A 2 -29.41 -12.68 3.51
C PRO A 2 -28.38 -12.81 4.65
N ILE A 3 -27.64 -11.74 4.94
CA ILE A 3 -26.72 -11.66 6.07
C ILE A 3 -27.55 -11.70 7.36
N ALA A 4 -27.07 -12.41 8.39
CA ALA A 4 -27.75 -12.46 9.68
C ALA A 4 -27.83 -11.07 10.32
N HIS A 5 -28.94 -10.77 11.00
CA HIS A 5 -29.19 -9.44 11.57
C HIS A 5 -28.09 -9.01 12.56
N GLU A 6 -27.64 -9.92 13.41
CA GLU A 6 -26.56 -9.65 14.38
C GLU A 6 -25.24 -9.28 13.68
N LEU A 7 -24.90 -9.99 12.59
CA LEU A 7 -23.70 -9.71 11.82
C LEU A 7 -23.81 -8.37 11.08
N GLN A 8 -24.99 -8.04 10.56
CA GLN A 8 -25.25 -6.73 9.95
C GLN A 8 -25.03 -5.59 10.96
N LEU A 9 -25.48 -5.73 12.21
CA LEU A 9 -25.22 -4.75 13.27
C LEU A 9 -23.73 -4.60 13.58
N LYS A 10 -22.96 -5.70 13.60
CA LYS A 10 -21.50 -5.64 13.78
C LYS A 10 -20.81 -4.88 12.65
N ILE A 11 -21.19 -5.17 11.41
CA ILE A 11 -20.70 -4.45 10.22
C ILE A 11 -21.07 -2.96 10.32
N ASP A 12 -22.28 -2.66 10.76
CA ASP A 12 -22.77 -1.29 10.86
C ASP A 12 -22.17 -0.47 12.01
N ALA A 13 -21.55 -1.14 12.98
CA ALA A 13 -20.80 -0.51 14.06
C ALA A 13 -19.34 -0.16 13.67
N LEU A 14 -18.84 -0.63 12.52
CA LEU A 14 -17.46 -0.35 12.08
C LEU A 14 -17.29 1.11 11.67
N GLU A 15 -16.32 1.81 12.27
CA GLU A 15 -16.02 3.21 11.97
C GLU A 15 -15.43 3.42 10.56
N ASP A 16 -14.67 2.45 10.04
CA ASP A 16 -14.04 2.56 8.72
C ASP A 16 -15.01 2.11 7.62
N GLU A 17 -15.49 3.08 6.83
CA GLU A 17 -16.41 2.86 5.71
C GLU A 17 -15.83 1.95 4.62
N LYS A 18 -14.51 1.98 4.38
CA LYS A 18 -13.86 1.12 3.38
C LYS A 18 -13.80 -0.32 3.86
N LEU A 19 -13.50 -0.52 5.15
CA LEU A 19 -13.55 -1.85 5.76
C LEU A 19 -14.97 -2.42 5.68
N ARG A 20 -15.97 -1.62 6.01
CA ARG A 20 -17.39 -1.98 5.89
C ARG A 20 -17.75 -2.39 4.46
N ALA A 21 -17.39 -1.56 3.48
CA ALA A 21 -17.65 -1.82 2.07
C ALA A 21 -17.00 -3.12 1.59
N ARG A 22 -15.73 -3.36 1.96
CA ARG A 22 -15.01 -4.60 1.64
C ARG A 22 -15.70 -5.84 2.21
N ILE A 23 -16.15 -5.79 3.46
CA ILE A 23 -16.86 -6.91 4.09
C ILE A 23 -18.17 -7.19 3.35
N LEU A 24 -18.96 -6.15 3.07
CA LEU A 24 -20.22 -6.30 2.34
C LEU A 24 -20.01 -6.84 0.93
N GLU A 25 -18.99 -6.38 0.21
CA GLU A 25 -18.62 -6.89 -1.11
C GLU A 25 -18.33 -8.40 -1.07
N VAL A 26 -17.51 -8.85 -0.11
CA VAL A 26 -17.16 -10.27 0.00
C VAL A 26 -18.37 -11.12 0.43
N LEU A 27 -19.20 -10.62 1.34
CA LEU A 27 -20.38 -11.34 1.83
C LEU A 27 -21.52 -11.41 0.79
N THR A 28 -21.65 -10.41 -0.07
CA THR A 28 -22.70 -10.37 -1.10
C THR A 28 -22.23 -10.83 -2.48
N GLY A 29 -20.92 -11.00 -2.66
CA GLY A 29 -20.30 -11.38 -3.93
C GLY A 29 -20.74 -12.77 -4.43
N PRO A 30 -20.65 -13.02 -5.75
CA PRO A 30 -21.14 -14.24 -6.39
C PRO A 30 -20.28 -15.50 -6.14
N GLY A 31 -19.28 -15.42 -5.26
CA GLY A 31 -18.36 -16.53 -4.98
C GLY A 31 -19.02 -17.68 -4.19
N LYS A 32 -18.59 -18.92 -4.46
CA LYS A 32 -18.95 -20.07 -3.61
C LYS A 32 -18.30 -19.92 -2.24
N LYS A 33 -19.10 -19.56 -1.22
CA LYS A 33 -18.67 -19.50 0.18
C LYS A 33 -18.31 -20.90 0.67
N ARG A 34 -17.07 -21.06 1.15
CA ARG A 34 -16.58 -22.31 1.77
C ARG A 34 -16.66 -22.30 3.30
N VAL A 35 -16.90 -21.13 3.87
CA VAL A 35 -16.92 -20.83 5.31
C VAL A 35 -18.14 -19.95 5.60
N SER A 36 -18.48 -19.80 6.88
CA SER A 36 -19.62 -18.98 7.30
C SER A 36 -19.37 -17.49 7.13
N ASP A 37 -20.45 -16.70 7.06
CA ASP A 37 -20.37 -15.24 6.95
C ASP A 37 -19.67 -14.61 8.17
N GLU A 38 -19.83 -15.22 9.35
CA GLU A 38 -19.16 -14.81 10.58
C GLU A 38 -17.65 -15.03 10.51
N GLU A 39 -17.21 -16.19 10.00
CA GLU A 39 -15.78 -16.48 9.80
C GLU A 39 -15.15 -15.56 8.75
N ILE A 40 -15.90 -15.19 7.70
CA ILE A 40 -15.45 -14.20 6.71
C ILE A 40 -15.27 -12.84 7.38
N TYR A 41 -16.25 -12.40 8.17
CA TYR A 41 -16.19 -11.14 8.90
C TYR A 41 -14.98 -11.09 9.84
N GLU A 42 -14.83 -12.07 10.72
CA GLU A 42 -13.73 -12.11 11.69
C GLU A 42 -12.36 -12.18 11.01
N SER A 43 -12.24 -12.94 9.93
CA SER A 43 -11.01 -13.01 9.12
C SER A 43 -10.64 -11.65 8.54
N ILE A 44 -11.56 -10.96 7.86
CA ILE A 44 -11.30 -9.66 7.25
C ILE A 44 -10.96 -8.59 8.31
N VAL A 45 -11.68 -8.59 9.44
CA VAL A 45 -11.44 -7.63 10.54
C VAL A 45 -10.10 -7.90 11.20
N SER A 46 -9.74 -9.17 11.43
CA SER A 46 -8.44 -9.55 12.00
C SER A 46 -7.30 -9.13 11.08
N ASP A 47 -7.37 -9.45 9.79
CA ASP A 47 -6.36 -9.05 8.80
C ASP A 47 -6.22 -7.53 8.71
N TYR A 48 -7.34 -6.79 8.73
CA TYR A 48 -7.33 -5.34 8.72
C TYR A 48 -6.67 -4.76 9.98
N LYS A 49 -6.99 -5.29 11.17
CA LYS A 49 -6.37 -4.86 12.43
C LYS A 49 -4.86 -5.13 12.42
N ALA A 50 -4.45 -6.33 12.01
CA ALA A 50 -3.04 -6.68 11.91
C ALA A 50 -2.30 -5.76 10.93
N ALA A 51 -2.89 -5.47 9.76
CA ALA A 51 -2.31 -4.54 8.79
C ALA A 51 -2.20 -3.11 9.35
N LYS A 52 -3.22 -2.63 10.08
CA LYS A 52 -3.23 -1.30 10.70
C LYS A 52 -2.20 -1.18 11.83
N GLU A 53 -2.07 -2.22 12.66
CA GLU A 53 -1.03 -2.28 13.70
C GLU A 53 0.37 -2.31 13.09
N GLU A 54 0.59 -3.12 12.06
CA GLU A 54 1.86 -3.15 11.34
C GLU A 54 2.18 -1.80 10.72
N GLN A 55 1.20 -1.15 10.08
CA GLN A 55 1.36 0.20 9.53
C GLN A 55 1.68 1.24 10.63
N ALA A 56 1.10 1.11 11.82
CA ALA A 56 1.39 1.98 12.94
C ALA A 56 2.81 1.78 13.51
N ARG A 57 3.36 0.56 13.38
CA ARG A 57 4.74 0.23 13.79
C ARG A 57 5.80 0.64 12.76
N GLN A 58 5.41 0.77 11.49
CA GLN A 58 6.31 1.21 10.43
C GLN A 58 6.79 2.65 10.62
N ARG A 59 8.01 2.90 10.13
CA ARG A 59 8.61 4.23 10.11
C ARG A 59 7.71 5.19 9.35
N GLN A 60 7.39 6.32 9.98
CA GLN A 60 6.68 7.41 9.32
C GLN A 60 7.68 8.25 8.51
N TRP A 61 7.67 8.08 7.19
CA TRP A 61 8.49 8.87 6.28
C TRP A 61 8.00 10.31 6.19
N ARG A 62 8.87 11.26 6.54
CA ARG A 62 8.63 12.69 6.31
C ARG A 62 8.84 13.03 4.83
N ASP A 63 8.13 14.04 4.34
CA ASP A 63 8.24 14.46 2.94
C ASP A 63 9.67 14.91 2.56
N GLU A 64 10.40 15.49 3.53
CA GLU A 64 11.82 15.85 3.38
C GLU A 64 12.71 14.62 3.12
N GLU A 65 12.47 13.50 3.82
CA GLU A 65 13.25 12.27 3.65
C GLU A 65 12.96 11.62 2.30
N VAL A 66 11.72 11.74 1.82
CA VAL A 66 11.33 11.29 0.47
C VAL A 66 12.01 12.16 -0.59
N ALA A 67 12.07 13.48 -0.38
CA ALA A 67 12.77 14.40 -1.29
C ALA A 67 14.28 14.17 -1.29
N ASP A 68 14.89 13.84 -0.15
CA ASP A 68 16.30 13.51 -0.05
C ASP A 68 16.62 12.19 -0.77
N PHE A 69 15.74 11.18 -0.66
CA PHE A 69 15.84 9.99 -1.49
C PHE A 69 15.72 10.33 -2.98
N ALA A 70 14.77 11.18 -3.38
CA ALA A 70 14.61 11.60 -4.78
C ALA A 70 15.89 12.24 -5.32
N LYS A 71 16.52 13.15 -4.57
CA LYS A 71 17.80 13.76 -4.91
C LYS A 71 18.92 12.73 -5.00
N TYR A 72 18.98 11.78 -4.05
CA TYR A 72 19.97 10.70 -4.08
C TYR A 72 19.79 9.83 -5.34
N PHE A 73 18.56 9.43 -5.65
CA PHE A 73 18.25 8.61 -6.82
C PHE A 73 18.62 9.35 -8.11
N GLN A 74 18.17 10.60 -8.27
CA GLN A 74 18.52 11.44 -9.42
C GLN A 74 20.04 11.62 -9.59
N LYS A 75 20.79 11.77 -8.50
CA LYS A 75 22.24 11.99 -8.55
C LYS A 75 23.01 10.73 -8.92
N ASN A 76 22.64 9.58 -8.35
CA ASN A 76 23.45 8.36 -8.47
C ASN A 76 23.01 7.46 -9.63
N HIS A 77 21.72 7.52 -10.01
CA HIS A 77 21.15 6.71 -11.09
C HIS A 77 20.21 7.59 -11.95
N PRO A 78 20.74 8.64 -12.63
CA PRO A 78 19.94 9.64 -13.32
C PRO A 78 19.03 9.07 -14.42
N GLU A 79 19.52 8.09 -15.18
CA GLU A 79 18.75 7.45 -16.26
C GLU A 79 17.54 6.69 -15.70
N SER A 80 17.76 5.83 -14.70
CA SER A 80 16.70 5.10 -14.00
C SER A 80 15.72 6.05 -13.31
N TYR A 81 16.18 7.17 -12.75
CA TYR A 81 15.32 8.19 -12.17
C TYR A 81 14.42 8.84 -13.24
N SER A 82 14.98 9.24 -14.39
CA SER A 82 14.20 9.83 -15.48
C SER A 82 13.16 8.87 -16.03
N GLU A 83 13.53 7.59 -16.21
CA GLU A 83 12.61 6.57 -16.69
C GLU A 83 11.51 6.28 -15.66
N PHE A 84 11.86 6.26 -14.37
CA PHE A 84 10.88 6.10 -13.30
C PHE A 84 9.85 7.22 -13.29
N VAL A 85 10.30 8.48 -13.37
CA VAL A 85 9.42 9.64 -13.40
C VAL A 85 8.54 9.64 -14.66
N ARG A 86 9.11 9.28 -15.82
CA ARG A 86 8.39 9.15 -17.08
C ARG A 86 7.27 8.10 -16.98
N GLN A 87 7.60 6.88 -16.56
CA GLN A 87 6.63 5.79 -16.41
C GLN A 87 5.53 6.12 -15.38
N GLU A 88 5.91 6.71 -14.25
CA GLU A 88 4.94 7.13 -13.23
C GLU A 88 3.99 8.21 -13.75
N ASN A 89 4.47 9.14 -14.57
CA ASN A 89 3.69 10.25 -15.10
C ASN A 89 2.82 9.86 -16.29
N GLU A 90 3.33 9.05 -17.22
CA GLU A 90 2.64 8.66 -18.45
C GLU A 90 1.70 7.48 -18.23
N PHE A 91 2.12 6.46 -17.49
CA PHE A 91 1.40 5.17 -17.41
C PHE A 91 0.83 4.87 -16.03
N ARG A 92 1.25 5.60 -14.99
CA ARG A 92 0.92 5.29 -13.57
C ARG A 92 1.33 3.87 -13.17
N GLU A 93 2.24 3.27 -13.92
CA GLU A 93 2.74 1.92 -13.77
C GLU A 93 4.25 1.96 -13.95
N ILE A 94 4.97 1.22 -13.10
CA ILE A 94 6.42 1.10 -13.18
C ILE A 94 6.70 -0.34 -13.59
N GLU A 95 7.49 -0.50 -14.64
CA GLU A 95 7.92 -1.81 -15.11
C GLU A 95 8.55 -2.61 -13.98
N PRO A 96 8.30 -3.94 -13.90
CA PRO A 96 8.75 -4.75 -12.78
C PRO A 96 10.25 -4.64 -12.51
N GLU A 97 11.09 -4.63 -13.54
CA GLU A 97 12.55 -4.51 -13.42
C GLU A 97 12.96 -3.17 -12.80
N LEU A 98 12.42 -2.07 -13.30
CA LEU A 98 12.68 -0.73 -12.75
C LEU A 98 12.17 -0.58 -11.31
N ALA A 99 11.05 -1.23 -10.99
CA ALA A 99 10.50 -1.25 -9.64
C ALA A 99 11.39 -2.06 -8.67
N TRP A 100 11.99 -3.17 -9.13
CA TRP A 100 12.97 -3.94 -8.38
C TRP A 100 14.26 -3.14 -8.18
N ASP A 101 14.77 -2.50 -9.23
CA ASP A 101 15.97 -1.68 -9.16
C ASP A 101 15.80 -0.49 -8.22
N THR A 102 14.66 0.21 -8.28
CA THR A 102 14.39 1.30 -7.33
C THR A 102 14.41 0.81 -5.88
N ARG A 103 13.88 -0.39 -5.60
CA ARG A 103 13.94 -0.99 -4.25
C ARG A 103 15.37 -1.36 -3.85
N ARG A 104 16.21 -1.78 -4.79
CA ARG A 104 17.64 -1.99 -4.56
C ARG A 104 18.35 -0.67 -4.24
N ILE A 105 18.05 0.39 -4.97
CA ILE A 105 18.60 1.74 -4.75
C ILE A 105 18.19 2.31 -3.38
N ILE A 106 16.96 2.05 -2.93
CA ILE A 106 16.54 2.38 -1.54
C ILE A 106 17.45 1.70 -0.52
N ASN A 107 17.76 0.41 -0.72
CA ASN A 107 18.67 -0.32 0.17
C ASN A 107 20.12 0.19 0.11
N GLU A 108 20.57 0.69 -1.04
CA GLU A 108 21.89 1.33 -1.18
C GLU A 108 21.94 2.64 -0.41
N TRP A 109 20.88 3.44 -0.49
CA TRP A 109 20.78 4.72 0.21
C TRP A 109 20.67 4.55 1.72
N MET A 110 19.85 3.59 2.18
CA MET A 110 19.64 3.30 3.59
C MET A 110 19.75 1.80 3.85
N PRO A 111 20.98 1.31 4.12
CA PRO A 111 21.20 -0.10 4.42
C PRO A 111 20.45 -0.53 5.70
N ASN A 112 19.99 -1.78 5.73
CA ASN A 112 19.27 -2.39 6.87
C ASN A 112 17.86 -1.84 7.13
N LEU A 113 17.27 -1.13 6.16
CA LEU A 113 15.88 -0.73 6.24
C LEU A 113 14.95 -1.96 6.22
N ALA A 114 13.95 -2.00 7.10
CA ALA A 114 12.97 -3.07 7.12
C ALA A 114 12.19 -3.13 5.80
N THR A 115 11.79 -4.33 5.37
CA THR A 115 11.07 -4.53 4.10
C THR A 115 9.78 -3.71 4.01
N GLY A 116 9.06 -3.56 5.12
CA GLY A 116 7.85 -2.71 5.21
C GLY A 116 8.17 -1.24 4.94
N ASP A 117 9.14 -0.68 5.66
CA ASP A 117 9.55 0.71 5.51
C ASP A 117 10.07 1.02 4.10
N ARG A 118 10.80 0.08 3.48
CA ARG A 118 11.24 0.20 2.08
C ARG A 118 10.07 0.25 1.11
N THR A 119 9.05 -0.57 1.34
CA THR A 119 7.86 -0.62 0.49
C THR A 119 7.04 0.67 0.63
N GLU A 120 6.95 1.22 1.84
CA GLU A 120 6.28 2.49 2.08
C GLU A 120 7.07 3.66 1.46
N LEU A 121 8.41 3.68 1.59
CA LEU A 121 9.25 4.71 0.95
C LEU A 121 9.07 4.69 -0.57
N PHE A 122 9.06 3.51 -1.20
CA PHE A 122 8.79 3.38 -2.63
C PHE A 122 7.43 3.99 -3.00
N SER A 123 6.38 3.70 -2.22
CA SER A 123 5.02 4.22 -2.44
C SER A 123 4.93 5.73 -2.23
N LYS A 124 5.64 6.28 -1.26
CA LYS A 124 5.76 7.72 -1.01
C LYS A 124 6.55 8.41 -2.13
N PHE A 125 7.63 7.81 -2.60
CA PHE A 125 8.43 8.32 -3.70
C PHE A 125 7.64 8.36 -5.01
N ARG A 126 6.84 7.34 -5.32
CA ARG A 126 5.88 7.39 -6.45
C ARG A 126 4.95 8.59 -6.35
N ARG A 127 4.39 8.86 -5.17
CA ARG A 127 3.56 10.05 -4.93
C ARG A 127 4.33 11.35 -5.15
N HIS A 128 5.56 11.43 -4.64
CA HIS A 128 6.43 12.60 -4.84
C HIS A 128 6.76 12.85 -6.33
N ALA A 129 7.09 11.80 -7.09
CA ALA A 129 7.38 11.89 -8.52
C ALA A 129 6.20 12.43 -9.36
N ARG A 130 4.96 12.23 -8.90
CA ARG A 130 3.76 12.80 -9.53
C ARG A 130 3.61 14.30 -9.28
N SER A 131 4.16 14.79 -8.18
CA SER A 131 4.03 16.20 -7.74
C SER A 131 5.19 17.07 -8.21
N SER A 132 6.31 16.47 -8.60
CA SER A 132 7.46 17.17 -9.18
C SER A 132 7.33 17.21 -10.71
N PRO A 133 7.23 18.40 -11.33
CA PRO A 133 7.25 18.51 -12.80
C PRO A 133 8.60 18.01 -13.33
N ALA A 134 8.54 17.30 -14.47
CA ALA A 134 9.69 16.77 -15.19
C ALA A 134 10.66 17.86 -15.67
#